data_AF-A0A0F0CPP0-F1
#
_entry.id   AF-A0A0F0CPP0-F1
#
_cell.length_a   1.000
_cell.length_b   1.000
_cell.length_c   1.000
_cell.angle_alpha   90.00
_cell.angle_beta   90.00
_cell.angle_gamma   90.00
#
_symmetry.space_group_name_H-M   'P 1'
#
loop_
_entity.id
_entity.type
_entity.pdbx_description
1 polymer ?
#
loop_
_entity_poly.entity_id
_entity_poly.type
_entity_poly.pdbx_seq_one_letter_code
_entity_poly.pdbx_strand_id
1 'polypeptide(L)' 'MKSKRYFNTTGFCMPDTHYMIDPLRNQKIIFDLIEKKQYFTIHAPRQTGKTTLLHELAHRLNKEGNYISVVFS' A
#
# COMPACT_ATOMS: atom_id res chain seq x y z
N MET A 1 19.20 -9.27 -18.75
CA MET A 1 19.20 -10.01 -17.46
C MET A 1 18.15 -9.40 -16.56
N LYS A 2 17.15 -10.17 -16.09
CA LYS A 2 16.23 -9.71 -15.04
C LYS A 2 17.06 -9.54 -13.76
N SER A 3 17.10 -8.32 -13.20
CA SER A 3 17.79 -8.09 -11.93
C SER A 3 17.21 -9.00 -10.85
N LYS A 4 18.08 -9.58 -10.00
CA LYS A 4 17.65 -10.44 -8.90
C LYS A 4 16.95 -9.56 -7.86
N ARG A 5 15.70 -9.88 -7.50
CA ARG A 5 14.97 -9.15 -6.46
C ARG A 5 15.75 -9.18 -5.14
N TYR A 6 15.55 -8.18 -4.28
CA TYR A 6 16.19 -8.08 -2.96
C TYR A 6 15.22 -7.57 -1.88
N PHE A 7 15.58 -7.73 -0.61
CA PHE A 7 14.78 -7.19 0.50
C PHE A 7 15.13 -5.72 0.71
N ASN A 8 14.15 -4.83 0.55
CA ASN A 8 14.29 -3.42 0.89
C ASN A 8 13.79 -3.17 2.32
N THR A 9 14.63 -2.53 3.14
CA THR A 9 14.30 -2.15 4.52
C THR A 9 14.13 -0.63 4.69
N THR A 10 14.31 0.14 3.61
CA THR A 10 14.28 1.61 3.64
C THR A 10 13.36 2.18 2.56
N GLY A 11 12.44 3.06 2.96
CA GLY A 11 11.59 3.77 2.00
C GLY A 11 10.50 2.90 1.38
N PHE A 12 10.05 3.29 0.18
CA PHE A 12 8.97 2.64 -0.56
C PHE A 12 9.42 1.33 -1.21
N CYS A 13 8.58 0.30 -1.16
CA CYS A 13 8.89 -0.98 -1.79
C CYS A 13 8.20 -1.13 -3.15
N MET A 14 9.00 -1.36 -4.20
CA MET A 14 8.54 -1.61 -5.56
C MET A 14 8.39 -3.13 -5.83
N PRO A 15 7.22 -3.62 -6.27
CA PRO A 15 6.96 -5.05 -6.51
C PRO A 15 7.88 -5.71 -7.55
N ASP A 16 8.37 -4.94 -8.52
CA ASP A 16 9.21 -5.46 -9.60
C ASP A 16 10.63 -5.80 -9.12
N THR A 17 11.16 -5.00 -8.18
CA THR A 17 12.55 -5.08 -7.71
C THR A 17 12.70 -5.65 -6.30
N HIS A 18 11.66 -5.60 -5.47
CA HIS A 18 11.75 -6.03 -4.08
C HIS A 18 10.97 -7.31 -3.79
N TYR A 19 11.51 -8.13 -2.88
CA TYR A 19 10.73 -9.18 -2.25
C TYR A 19 9.68 -8.57 -1.33
N MET A 20 8.42 -8.87 -1.59
CA MET A 20 7.28 -8.30 -0.89
C MET A 20 6.19 -9.33 -0.69
N ILE A 21 5.48 -9.13 0.41
CA ILE A 21 4.15 -9.68 0.66
C ILE A 21 3.11 -8.68 0.15
N ASP A 22 1.88 -9.13 -0.08
CA ASP A 22 0.76 -8.21 -0.33
C ASP A 22 0.62 -7.23 0.86
N PRO A 23 0.82 -5.92 0.66
CA PRO A 23 0.66 -4.92 1.72
C PRO A 23 -0.76 -4.89 2.30
N LEU A 24 -1.78 -5.19 1.48
CA LEU A 24 -3.20 -5.14 1.86
C LEU A 24 -3.68 -6.45 2.50
N ARG A 25 -2.79 -7.43 2.73
CA ARG A 25 -3.16 -8.68 3.39
C ARG A 25 -3.77 -8.40 4.76
N ASN A 26 -4.92 -9.01 5.03
CA ASN A 26 -5.69 -8.84 6.27
C ASN A 26 -6.15 -7.39 6.56
N GLN A 27 -6.14 -6.48 5.58
CA GLN A 27 -6.57 -5.09 5.74
C GLN A 27 -8.02 -4.85 5.29
N LYS A 28 -8.91 -5.84 5.43
CA LYS A 28 -10.33 -5.73 4.98
C LYS A 28 -11.03 -4.52 5.58
N ILE A 29 -10.72 -4.20 6.84
CA ILE A 29 -11.29 -3.06 7.57
C ILE A 29 -11.07 -1.71 6.86
N ILE A 30 -9.98 -1.54 6.11
CA ILE A 30 -9.72 -0.30 5.37
C ILE A 30 -10.81 -0.07 4.32
N PHE A 31 -11.22 -1.11 3.60
CA PHE A 31 -12.26 -1.02 2.58
C PHE A 31 -13.61 -0.69 3.20
N ASP A 32 -13.95 -1.31 4.33
CA ASP A 32 -15.19 -1.01 5.08
C ASP A 32 -15.24 0.47 5.51
N LEU A 33 -14.10 1.04 5.93
CA LEU A 33 -13.99 2.45 6.32
C LEU A 33 -14.15 3.39 5.11
N ILE A 34 -13.60 3.02 3.95
CA ILE A 34 -13.74 3.78 2.70
C ILE A 34 -15.19 3.79 2.24
N GLU A 35 -15.87 2.64 2.23
CA GLU A 35 -17.29 2.54 1.86
C GLU A 35 -18.17 3.41 2.76
N LYS A 36 -17.85 3.49 4.05
CA LYS A 36 -18.52 4.36 5.03
C LYS A 36 -18.08 5.83 4.96
N LYS A 37 -17.17 6.19 4.04
CA LYS A 37 -16.61 7.54 3.87
C LYS A 37 -15.98 8.09 5.17
N GLN A 38 -15.33 7.23 5.94
CA GLN A 38 -14.70 7.58 7.20
C GLN A 38 -13.22 7.92 7.02
N TYR A 39 -12.76 8.91 7.79
CA TYR A 39 -11.34 9.17 7.95
C TYR A 39 -10.73 8.17 8.94
N PHE A 40 -9.52 7.70 8.66
CA PHE A 40 -8.80 6.78 9.53
C PHE A 40 -7.30 7.07 9.54
N THR A 41 -6.63 6.65 10.61
CA THR A 41 -5.19 6.81 10.80
C THR A 41 -4.50 5.45 10.82
N ILE A 42 -3.35 5.33 10.15
CA ILE A 42 -2.53 4.11 10.16
C ILE A 42 -1.42 4.27 11.19
N HIS A 43 -1.60 3.64 12.36
CA HIS A 43 -0.57 3.62 13.40
C HIS A 43 0.36 2.40 13.22
N ALA A 44 1.63 2.65 12.91
CA ALA A 44 2.67 1.61 12.91
C ALA A 44 4.07 2.20 13.13
N PRO A 45 5.04 1.44 13.66
CA PRO A 45 6.43 1.88 13.83
C PRO A 45 7.10 2.41 12.55
N ARG A 46 8.25 3.09 12.68
CA ARG A 46 9.01 3.54 11.51
C ARG A 46 9.42 2.34 10.64
N GLN A 47 9.46 2.56 9.33
CA GLN A 47 9.89 1.57 8.31
C GLN A 47 9.04 0.28 8.23
N THR A 48 7.82 0.28 8.75
CA THR A 48 6.90 -0.87 8.66
C THR A 48 6.07 -0.92 7.37
N GLY A 49 6.42 -0.12 6.35
CA GLY A 49 5.73 -0.15 5.05
C GLY A 49 4.43 0.64 4.97
N LYS A 50 4.18 1.63 5.85
CA LYS A 50 2.99 2.51 5.78
C LYS A 50 2.86 3.21 4.41
N THR A 51 3.95 3.77 3.91
CA THR A 51 3.99 4.40 2.58
C THR A 51 3.65 3.38 1.51
N THR A 52 4.28 2.20 1.55
CA THR A 52 4.00 1.10 0.62
C THR A 52 2.52 0.69 0.63
N LEU A 53 1.91 0.57 1.81
CA LEU A 53 0.50 0.27 1.99
C LEU A 53 -0.42 1.32 1.33
N LEU A 54 -0.16 2.61 1.55
CA LEU A 54 -0.98 3.69 1.00
C LEU A 54 -0.91 3.76 -0.53
N HIS A 55 0.27 3.59 -1.12
CA HIS A 55 0.43 3.56 -2.57
C HIS A 55 -0.23 2.33 -3.20
N GLU A 56 -0.11 1.16 -2.57
CA GLU A 56 -0.80 -0.05 -3.06
C GLU A 56 -2.33 0.09 -2.94
N LEU A 57 -2.82 0.67 -1.85
CA LEU A 57 -4.25 0.97 -1.67
C LEU A 57 -4.76 1.87 -2.79
N ALA A 58 -4.06 2.98 -3.07
CA ALA A 58 -4.46 3.89 -4.13
C ALA A 58 -4.40 3.22 -5.52
N HIS A 59 -3.35 2.44 -5.79
CA HIS A 59 -3.26 1.67 -7.04
C HIS A 59 -4.46 0.74 -7.22
N ARG A 60 -4.84 0.00 -6.16
CA ARG A 60 -5.96 -0.93 -6.20
C ARG A 60 -7.31 -0.24 -6.38
N LEU A 61 -7.57 0.83 -5.63
CA LEU A 61 -8.80 1.61 -5.74
C LEU A 61 -8.98 2.21 -7.14
N ASN A 62 -7.90 2.76 -7.71
CA ASN A 62 -7.91 3.30 -9.07
C ASN A 62 -8.13 2.20 -10.12
N LYS A 63 -7.55 1.01 -9.90
CA LYS A 63 -7.72 -0.15 -10.80
C LYS A 63 -9.15 -0.72 -10.76
N GLU A 64 -9.81 -0.69 -9.61
CA GLU A 64 -11.21 -1.12 -9.45
C GLU A 64 -12.19 -0.12 -10.10
N GLY A 65 -11.79 1.13 -10.31
CA GLY A 65 -12.55 2.13 -11.06
C GLY A 65 -13.70 2.81 -10.29
N ASN A 66 -13.96 2.37 -9.06
CA ASN A 66 -15.00 2.95 -8.20
C ASN A 66 -14.57 4.26 -7.53
N TYR A 67 -13.27 4.50 -7.44
CA TYR A 67 -12.70 5.65 -6.74
C TYR A 67 -11.55 6.26 -7.53
N ILE A 68 -11.34 7.56 -7.33
CA ILE A 68 -10.11 8.26 -7.70
C ILE A 68 -9.34 8.52 -6.42
N SER A 69 -8.12 8.00 -6.35
CA SER A 69 -7.28 8.06 -5.16
C SER A 69 -5.90 8.66 -5.48
N VAL A 70 -5.45 9.53 -4.60
CA VAL A 70 -4.21 10.30 -4.70
C VAL A 70 -3.45 10.17 -3.39
N VAL A 71 -2.14 9.93 -3.47
CA VAL A 71 -1.25 9.85 -2.30
C VAL A 71 -0.33 11.06 -2.30
N PHE A 72 -0.23 11.73 -1.15
CA PHE A 72 0.68 12.84 -0.91
C PHE A 72 1.76 12.39 0.09
N SER A 73 3.00 12.83 -0.11
CA SER A 73 4.17 12.49 0.70
C SER A 73 5.09 13.68 0.92
#